data_AF-A0A1V3X0M0-F1
#
_entry.id   AF-A0A1V3X0M0-F1
#
_cell.length_a   1.000
_cell.length_b   1.000
_cell.length_c   1.000
_cell.angle_alpha   90.00
_cell.angle_beta   90.00
_cell.angle_gamma   90.00
#
_symmetry.space_group_name_H-M   'P 1'
#
loop_
_entity.id
_entity.type
_entity.pdbx_description
1 polymer ?
#
loop_
_entity_poly.entity_id
_entity_poly.type
_entity_poly.pdbx_seq_one_letter_code
_entity_poly.pdbx_strand_id
1 'polypeptide(L)'
;MTTKAIYQRKIAKIRDRLTSVRHVLVVDDDKSGEQLPGTLNFWDWMTAADENTPVEPTTADDPALLHFTSGTTGTPKGAIHVHGAVAMHYVTGRYALDLHPDDIYWCTADPGWVTGTSYGIISPCCTA
;
A
#
# COMPACT_ATOMS: atom_id res chain seq x y z
N MET A 1 -2.78 6.76 5.39
CA MET A 1 -2.49 5.91 6.56
C MET A 1 -1.12 6.32 7.11
N THR A 2 -0.93 6.35 8.43
CA THR A 2 0.32 6.78 9.08
C THR A 2 0.37 6.26 10.53
N THR A 3 1.47 6.50 11.26
CA THR A 3 1.57 6.24 12.71
C THR A 3 1.40 7.55 13.49
N LYS A 4 1.06 7.51 14.78
CA LYS A 4 0.97 8.68 15.68
C LYS A 4 2.25 9.52 15.59
N ALA A 5 3.40 8.86 15.68
CA ALA A 5 4.71 9.51 15.64
C ALA A 5 4.97 10.24 14.31
N ILE A 6 4.63 9.63 13.18
CA ILE A 6 4.83 10.26 11.86
C ILE A 6 3.82 11.39 11.64
N TYR A 7 2.56 11.19 12.04
CA TYR A 7 1.51 12.20 11.93
C TYR A 7 1.91 13.49 12.65
N GLN A 8 2.24 13.41 13.94
CA GLN A 8 2.61 14.57 14.74
C GLN A 8 3.86 15.28 14.19
N ARG A 9 4.87 14.50 13.76
CA ARG A 9 6.14 15.06 13.28
C ARG A 9 6.00 15.79 11.93
N LYS A 10 5.22 15.23 11.01
CA LYS A 10 5.19 15.65 9.59
C LYS A 10 3.84 16.18 9.11
N ILE A 11 2.75 15.48 9.41
CA ILE A 11 1.44 15.74 8.80
C ILE A 11 0.66 16.82 9.55
N ALA A 12 0.68 16.81 10.89
CA ALA A 12 -0.06 17.76 11.73
C ALA A 12 0.25 19.23 11.35
N LYS A 13 1.51 19.53 11.05
CA LYS A 13 2.00 20.87 10.67
C LYS A 13 1.50 21.37 9.31
N ILE A 14 1.03 20.46 8.45
CA ILE A 14 0.58 20.77 7.09
C ILE A 14 -0.88 20.37 6.86
N ARG A 15 -1.60 19.91 7.89
CA ARG A 15 -2.93 19.31 7.75
C ARG A 15 -3.90 20.24 7.04
N ASP A 16 -3.89 21.53 7.40
CA ASP A 16 -4.76 22.55 6.83
C ASP A 16 -4.49 22.84 5.34
N ARG A 17 -3.29 22.47 4.86
CA ARG A 17 -2.91 22.62 3.44
C ARG A 17 -3.32 21.42 2.59
N LEU A 18 -3.70 20.30 3.20
CA LEU A 18 -4.05 19.05 2.52
C LEU A 18 -5.57 18.99 2.23
N THR A 19 -6.06 19.92 1.39
CA THR A 19 -7.49 20.13 1.15
C THR A 19 -8.21 18.95 0.47
N SER A 20 -7.49 18.13 -0.28
CA SER A 20 -8.04 16.91 -0.89
C SER A 20 -8.09 15.71 0.06
N VAL A 21 -7.37 15.74 1.19
CA VAL A 21 -7.26 14.62 2.12
C VAL A 21 -8.43 14.63 3.10
N ARG A 22 -9.43 13.78 2.85
CA ARG A 22 -10.62 13.66 3.70
C ARG A 22 -10.33 12.93 5.02
N HIS A 23 -9.62 11.81 4.95
CA HIS A 23 -9.39 10.93 6.11
C HIS A 23 -7.91 10.66 6.33
N VAL A 24 -7.50 10.58 7.60
CA VAL A 24 -6.16 10.15 8.00
C VAL A 24 -6.30 9.01 8.99
N LEU A 25 -6.05 7.79 8.50
CA LEU A 25 -6.04 6.58 9.32
C LEU A 25 -4.69 6.45 10.03
N VAL A 26 -4.74 6.25 11.34
CA VAL A 26 -3.60 6.04 12.23
C VAL A 26 -3.50 4.56 12.61
N VAL A 27 -2.34 3.97 12.35
CA VAL A 27 -2.01 2.57 12.59
C VAL A 27 -0.84 2.55 13.58
N ASP A 28 -1.12 2.24 14.83
CA ASP A 28 -0.13 1.95 15.87
C ASP A 28 -0.58 0.68 16.60
N ASP A 29 0.32 0.01 17.31
CA ASP A 29 0.03 -1.25 18.00
C ASP A 29 -1.01 -1.10 19.12
N ASP A 30 -1.12 0.10 19.70
CA ASP A 30 -2.13 0.43 20.71
C ASP A 30 -3.51 0.68 20.06
N LYS A 31 -4.28 -0.40 19.94
CA LYS A 31 -5.62 -0.42 19.34
C LYS A 31 -6.63 0.49 20.07
N SER A 32 -6.43 0.74 21.37
CA SER A 32 -7.35 1.53 22.21
C SER A 32 -6.82 2.91 22.59
N GLY A 33 -5.65 3.29 22.07
CA GLY A 33 -4.98 4.51 22.48
C GLY A 33 -5.72 5.79 22.08
N GLU A 34 -5.35 6.90 22.71
CA GLU A 34 -5.90 8.23 22.44
C GLU A 34 -5.93 8.54 20.94
N GLN A 35 -7.11 8.92 20.45
CA GLN A 35 -7.33 9.32 19.06
C GLN A 35 -6.89 10.77 18.88
N LEU A 36 -5.93 10.98 17.98
CA LEU A 36 -5.45 12.32 17.68
C LEU A 36 -6.55 13.15 16.96
N PRO A 37 -6.69 14.45 17.26
CA PRO A 37 -7.65 15.31 16.60
C PRO A 37 -7.53 15.28 15.06
N GLY A 38 -8.66 15.10 14.38
CA GLY A 38 -8.71 15.05 12.92
C GLY A 38 -8.17 13.77 12.28
N THR A 39 -7.97 12.71 13.07
CA THR A 39 -7.55 11.37 12.60
C THR A 39 -8.59 10.30 12.92
N LEU A 40 -8.46 9.14 12.31
CA LEU A 40 -9.29 7.95 12.55
C LEU A 40 -8.39 6.80 13.00
N ASN A 41 -8.83 6.02 13.98
CA ASN A 41 -8.13 4.81 14.40
C ASN A 41 -8.39 3.70 13.38
N PHE A 42 -7.34 3.15 12.77
CA PHE A 42 -7.48 2.10 11.77
C PHE A 42 -8.13 0.82 12.30
N TRP A 43 -7.83 0.42 13.53
CA TRP A 43 -8.29 -0.86 14.10
C TRP A 43 -9.78 -0.86 14.39
N ASP A 44 -10.33 0.27 14.82
CA ASP A 44 -11.77 0.42 15.03
C ASP A 44 -12.53 0.25 13.71
N TRP A 45 -12.01 0.86 12.64
CA TRP A 45 -12.59 0.75 11.30
C TRP A 45 -12.45 -0.65 10.71
N MET A 46 -11.30 -1.29 10.90
CA MET A 46 -11.08 -2.66 10.44
C MET A 46 -11.99 -3.65 11.19
N THR A 47 -12.20 -3.46 12.50
CA THR A 47 -13.08 -4.32 13.31
C THR A 47 -14.55 -4.14 12.94
N ALA A 48 -14.95 -2.93 12.54
CA ALA A 48 -16.32 -2.63 12.12
C ALA A 48 -16.60 -2.93 10.64
N ALA A 49 -15.60 -3.30 9.85
CA ALA A 49 -15.76 -3.57 8.43
C ALA A 49 -16.53 -4.88 8.18
N ASP A 50 -17.42 -4.87 7.20
CA ASP A 50 -18.12 -6.07 6.76
C ASP A 50 -17.21 -6.90 5.84
N GLU A 51 -17.09 -8.19 6.12
CA GLU A 51 -16.36 -9.16 5.28
C GLU A 51 -16.96 -9.27 3.87
N ASN A 52 -18.23 -8.91 3.69
CA ASN A 52 -18.95 -8.92 2.42
C ASN A 52 -18.96 -7.56 1.73
N THR A 53 -18.12 -6.61 2.15
CA THR A 53 -17.98 -5.32 1.48
C THR A 53 -17.61 -5.56 0.01
N PRO A 54 -18.40 -5.05 -0.96
CA PRO A 54 -18.09 -5.27 -2.37
C PRO A 54 -16.77 -4.60 -2.75
N VAL A 55 -16.01 -5.26 -3.62
CA VAL A 55 -14.81 -4.66 -4.21
C VAL A 55 -15.24 -3.55 -5.15
N GLU A 56 -14.61 -2.37 -5.03
CA GLU A 56 -14.87 -1.24 -5.91
C GLU A 56 -14.57 -1.64 -7.38
N PRO A 57 -15.47 -1.37 -8.34
CA PRO A 57 -15.22 -1.67 -9.74
C PRO A 57 -14.06 -0.84 -10.27
N THR A 58 -13.00 -1.51 -10.70
CA THR A 58 -11.86 -0.90 -11.40
C THR A 58 -11.65 -1.55 -12.77
N THR A 59 -10.98 -0.82 -13.65
CA THR A 59 -10.55 -1.27 -14.97
C THR A 59 -9.05 -1.56 -14.97
N ALA A 60 -8.56 -2.25 -16.00
CA ALA A 60 -7.14 -2.57 -16.13
C ALA A 60 -6.24 -1.32 -16.21
N ASP A 61 -6.78 -0.18 -16.68
CA ASP A 61 -6.04 1.07 -16.87
C ASP A 61 -6.13 2.01 -15.66
N ASP A 62 -6.94 1.67 -14.65
CA ASP A 62 -7.05 2.51 -13.46
C ASP A 62 -5.75 2.46 -12.62
N PRO A 63 -5.30 3.59 -12.05
CA PRO A 63 -4.11 3.64 -11.21
C PRO A 63 -4.25 2.77 -9.95
N ALA A 64 -3.27 1.90 -9.70
CA ALA A 64 -3.28 0.98 -8.56
C ALA A 64 -2.11 1.24 -7.58
N LEU A 65 -0.93 1.61 -8.09
CA LEU A 65 0.28 1.78 -7.29
C LEU A 65 1.03 3.05 -7.68
N LEU A 66 1.63 3.72 -6.69
CA LEU A 66 2.50 4.88 -6.89
C LEU A 66 3.81 4.68 -6.10
N HIS A 67 4.91 4.43 -6.81
CA HIS A 67 6.25 4.31 -6.22
C HIS A 67 7.05 5.59 -6.47
N PHE A 68 7.51 6.22 -5.40
CA PHE A 68 8.47 7.32 -5.52
C PHE A 68 9.88 6.77 -5.66
N THR A 69 10.59 7.22 -6.69
CA THR A 69 11.96 6.80 -7.00
C THR A 69 12.91 7.99 -6.97
N SER A 70 14.16 7.76 -6.59
CA SER A 70 15.20 8.79 -6.62
C SER A 70 15.53 9.14 -8.07
N GLY A 71 15.03 10.29 -8.54
CA GLY A 71 15.41 10.84 -9.82
C GLY A 71 16.81 11.46 -9.78
N THR A 72 17.52 11.50 -10.92
CA THR A 72 18.80 12.20 -11.07
C THR A 72 18.69 13.72 -10.90
N THR A 73 17.48 14.28 -10.96
CA THR A 73 17.19 15.72 -10.98
C THR A 73 16.69 16.26 -9.62
N GLY A 74 16.94 15.57 -8.51
CA GLY A 74 16.70 16.05 -7.15
C GLY A 74 15.32 15.75 -6.56
N THR A 75 14.23 16.05 -7.26
CA THR A 75 12.87 15.71 -6.78
C THR A 75 12.52 14.26 -7.13
N PRO A 76 12.04 13.44 -6.16
CA PRO A 76 11.58 12.09 -6.44
C PRO A 76 10.46 12.08 -7.48
N LYS A 77 10.53 11.14 -8.42
CA LYS A 77 9.50 10.96 -9.46
C LYS A 77 8.54 9.86 -9.01
N GLY A 78 7.24 10.09 -9.20
CA GLY A 78 6.20 9.11 -8.94
C GLY A 78 5.96 8.22 -10.15
N ALA A 79 6.38 6.97 -10.09
CA ALA A 79 6.04 5.95 -11.09
C ALA A 79 4.69 5.33 -10.74
N ILE A 80 3.74 5.42 -11.67
CA ILE A 80 2.39 4.87 -11.51
C ILE A 80 2.31 3.53 -12.23
N HIS A 81 1.74 2.52 -11.56
CA HIS A 81 1.32 1.27 -12.19
C HIS A 81 -0.21 1.18 -12.16
N VAL A 82 -0.78 0.72 -13.26
CA VAL A 82 -2.22 0.44 -13.40
C VAL A 82 -2.57 -0.95 -12.88
N HIS A 83 -3.84 -1.23 -12.62
CA HIS A 83 -4.30 -2.54 -12.15
C HIS A 83 -3.84 -3.70 -13.05
N GLY A 84 -3.86 -3.51 -14.37
CA GLY A 84 -3.44 -4.51 -15.36
C GLY A 84 -1.98 -4.96 -15.23
N ALA A 85 -1.12 -4.20 -14.51
CA ALA A 85 0.25 -4.60 -14.23
C ALA A 85 0.35 -5.94 -13.47
N VAL A 86 -0.72 -6.35 -12.75
CA VAL A 86 -0.81 -7.66 -12.09
C VAL A 86 -0.53 -8.82 -13.04
N ALA A 87 -0.93 -8.72 -14.31
CA ALA A 87 -0.67 -9.76 -15.31
C ALA A 87 0.84 -9.97 -15.54
N MET A 88 1.61 -8.88 -15.56
CA MET A 88 3.07 -8.98 -15.72
C MET A 88 3.76 -9.49 -14.46
N HIS A 89 3.27 -9.12 -13.26
CA HIS A 89 3.75 -9.70 -12.01
C HIS A 89 3.51 -11.22 -11.97
N TYR A 90 2.33 -11.69 -12.39
CA TYR A 90 2.03 -13.12 -12.50
C TYR A 90 2.96 -13.83 -13.50
N VAL A 91 3.11 -13.29 -14.72
CA VAL A 91 3.96 -13.88 -15.77
C VAL A 91 5.41 -13.99 -15.28
N THR A 92 5.96 -12.92 -14.71
CA THR A 92 7.35 -12.93 -14.21
C THR A 92 7.52 -13.81 -12.98
N GLY A 93 6.52 -13.87 -12.09
CA GLY A 93 6.48 -14.85 -10.99
C GLY A 93 6.54 -16.29 -11.47
N ARG A 94 5.71 -16.63 -12.46
CA ARG A 94 5.66 -17.98 -13.01
C ARG A 94 6.92 -18.36 -13.78
N TYR A 95 7.47 -17.47 -14.60
CA TYR A 95 8.54 -17.84 -15.54
C TYR A 95 9.95 -17.46 -15.09
N ALA A 96 10.11 -16.39 -14.30
CA ALA A 96 11.43 -15.95 -13.84
C ALA A 96 11.74 -16.45 -12.42
N LEU A 97 10.73 -16.52 -11.55
CA LEU A 97 10.88 -17.05 -10.19
C LEU A 97 10.47 -18.52 -10.08
N ASP A 98 9.84 -19.07 -11.12
CA ASP A 98 9.36 -20.45 -11.19
C ASP A 98 8.43 -20.82 -10.01
N LEU A 99 7.52 -19.90 -9.65
CA LEU A 99 6.60 -20.09 -8.53
C LEU A 99 5.49 -21.12 -8.84
N HIS A 100 5.34 -22.07 -7.93
CA HIS A 100 4.29 -23.08 -7.89
C HIS A 100 3.36 -22.90 -6.67
N PRO A 101 2.13 -23.46 -6.69
CA PRO A 101 1.16 -23.25 -5.60
C PRO A 101 1.62 -23.70 -4.20
N ASP A 102 2.46 -24.73 -4.12
CA ASP A 102 2.95 -25.27 -2.85
C ASP A 102 4.28 -24.62 -2.40
N ASP A 103 4.80 -23.64 -3.15
CA ASP A 103 6.07 -23.00 -2.83
C ASP A 103 5.95 -22.02 -1.67
N ILE A 104 6.94 -22.07 -0.77
CA ILE A 104 7.15 -21.04 0.24
C ILE A 104 8.18 -20.05 -0.30
N TYR A 105 7.70 -18.95 -0.86
CA TYR A 105 8.55 -17.88 -1.38
C TYR A 105 8.95 -16.88 -0.29
N TRP A 106 10.26 -16.65 -0.13
CA TRP A 106 10.80 -15.64 0.78
C TRP A 106 11.34 -14.44 0.00
N CYS A 107 10.63 -13.30 0.06
CA CYS A 107 11.13 -12.01 -0.43
C CYS A 107 11.76 -11.21 0.72
N THR A 108 13.05 -10.88 0.64
CA THR A 108 13.73 -10.02 1.62
C THR A 108 13.56 -8.52 1.34
N ALA A 109 12.97 -8.14 0.20
CA ALA A 109 12.82 -6.75 -0.18
C ALA A 109 11.72 -6.07 0.64
N ASP A 110 11.99 -4.84 1.08
CA ASP A 110 11.01 -4.02 1.80
C ASP A 110 9.80 -3.69 0.90
N PRO A 111 8.55 -3.74 1.41
CA PRO A 111 7.34 -3.48 0.63
C PRO A 111 7.27 -2.11 -0.04
N GLY A 112 8.00 -1.12 0.45
CA GLY A 112 8.10 0.21 -0.15
C GLY A 112 8.93 0.26 -1.44
N TRP A 113 9.70 -0.79 -1.72
CA TRP A 113 10.43 -0.95 -2.97
C TRP A 113 9.60 -1.74 -3.98
N VAL A 114 9.79 -1.42 -5.27
CA VAL A 114 9.09 -2.11 -6.37
C VAL A 114 9.25 -3.62 -6.29
N THR A 115 10.43 -4.13 -5.91
CA THR A 115 10.69 -5.57 -5.73
C THR A 115 9.81 -6.17 -4.62
N GLY A 116 9.71 -5.51 -3.46
CA GLY A 116 8.91 -5.99 -2.33
C GLY A 116 7.41 -5.97 -2.65
N THR A 117 6.92 -4.91 -3.30
CA THR A 117 5.52 -4.88 -3.74
C THR A 117 5.23 -5.95 -4.80
N SER A 118 6.06 -6.07 -5.83
CA SER A 118 5.81 -6.94 -6.98
C SER A 118 5.95 -8.41 -6.64
N TYR A 119 7.04 -8.78 -5.96
CA TYR A 119 7.39 -10.18 -5.73
C TYR A 119 7.14 -10.62 -4.29
N GLY A 120 7.16 -9.70 -3.31
CA GLY A 120 6.83 -10.03 -1.92
C GLY A 120 5.33 -10.07 -1.63
N ILE A 121 4.50 -9.39 -2.43
CA ILE A 121 3.05 -9.29 -2.20
C ILE A 121 2.27 -9.80 -3.41
N ILE A 122 2.40 -9.14 -4.57
CA ILE A 122 1.48 -9.37 -5.68
C ILE A 122 1.69 -10.75 -6.32
N SER A 123 2.92 -11.05 -6.76
CA SER A 123 3.21 -12.26 -7.51
C SER A 123 2.83 -13.55 -6.77
N PRO A 124 3.19 -13.76 -5.48
CA PRO A 124 2.82 -14.98 -4.76
C PRO A 124 1.31 -15.14 -4.58
N CYS A 125 0.59 -14.03 -4.39
CA CYS A 125 -0.87 -14.05 -4.27
C CYS A 125 -1.60 -14.33 -5.58
N CYS A 126 -0.93 -14.17 -6.74
CA CYS A 126 -1.50 -14.51 -8.04
C CYS A 126 -1.21 -15.95 -8.49
N THR A 127 -0.27 -16.64 -7.83
CA THR A 127 0.13 -18.02 -8.15
C THR A 127 -0.43 -19.06 -7.18
N ALA A 128 -1.03 -18.61 -6.07
CA ALA A 128 -1.72 -19.43 -5.07
C ALA A 128 -3.10 -19.90 -5.54
#